data_AF-A0A442I696-F1
#
_entry.id   AF-A0A442I696-F1
#
_cell.length_a   1.000
_cell.length_b   1.000
_cell.length_c   1.000
_cell.angle_alpha   90.00
_cell.angle_beta   90.00
_cell.angle_gamma   90.00
#
_symmetry.space_group_name_H-M   'P 1'
#
loop_
_entity.id
_entity.type
_entity.pdbx_description
1 polymer ?
#
loop_
_entity_poly.entity_id
_entity_poly.type
_entity_poly.pdbx_seq_one_letter_code
_entity_poly.pdbx_strand_id
1 'polypeptide(L)'
;MARFEYSRMTAPELNRVLKELELPGYGFARIFGVRPDTVRKWLRGELDIPPWVFVALSLLYLDGARHEARRVAGLHIKRDNHYPNRGEFPYTKGGDFMEGTDDDE
;
A
#
# COMPACT_ATOMS: atom_id res chain seq x y z
N MET A 1 -18.18 22.67 14.59
CA MET A 1 -16.89 23.17 14.06
C MET A 1 -15.89 22.01 14.11
N ALA A 2 -15.10 21.79 13.06
CA ALA A 2 -14.07 20.73 13.09
C ALA A 2 -12.96 21.12 14.08
N ARG A 3 -12.42 20.14 14.83
CA ARG A 3 -11.33 20.40 15.79
C ARG A 3 -10.02 20.80 15.09
N PHE A 4 -9.80 20.32 13.87
CA PHE A 4 -8.59 20.55 13.09
C PHE A 4 -8.94 20.70 11.61
N GLU A 5 -8.16 21.53 10.92
CA GLU A 5 -8.09 21.60 9.46
C GLU A 5 -6.81 20.90 9.00
N TYR A 6 -6.92 20.10 7.94
CA TYR A 6 -5.80 19.29 7.45
C TYR A 6 -5.45 19.72 6.03
N SER A 7 -4.15 19.89 5.76
CA SER A 7 -3.66 19.90 4.39
C SER A 7 -3.94 18.53 3.75
N ARG A 8 -4.37 18.53 2.49
CA ARG A 8 -4.69 17.31 1.75
C ARG A 8 -3.71 17.13 0.62
N MET A 9 -3.17 15.92 0.52
CA MET A 9 -2.43 15.51 -0.67
C MET A 9 -3.36 15.52 -1.87
N THR A 10 -2.83 15.99 -2.98
CA THR A 10 -3.42 15.91 -4.31
C THR A 10 -2.99 14.61 -5.00
N ALA A 11 -3.70 14.24 -6.07
CA ALA A 11 -3.34 13.07 -6.87
C ALA A 11 -1.92 13.16 -7.47
N PRO A 12 -1.45 14.29 -8.02
CA PRO A 12 -0.06 14.40 -8.50
C PRO A 12 0.98 14.22 -7.39
N GLU A 13 0.70 14.75 -6.18
CA GLU A 13 1.60 14.57 -5.04
C GLU A 13 1.66 13.12 -4.60
N LEU A 14 0.53 12.42 -4.56
CA LEU A 14 0.50 10.99 -4.25
C LEU A 14 1.28 10.17 -5.29
N ASN A 15 1.06 10.43 -6.58
CA ASN A 15 1.81 9.75 -7.65
C ASN A 15 3.32 9.98 -7.51
N ARG A 16 3.74 11.20 -7.22
CA ARG A 16 5.15 11.53 -7.00
C ARG A 16 5.73 10.76 -5.81
N VAL A 17 5.08 10.79 -4.65
CA VAL A 17 5.57 10.14 -3.43
C VAL A 17 5.63 8.62 -3.60
N LEU A 18 4.63 8.00 -4.22
CA LEU A 18 4.66 6.57 -4.52
C LEU A 18 5.82 6.21 -5.46
N LYS A 19 6.11 7.04 -6.45
CA LYS A 19 7.25 6.85 -7.36
C LYS A 19 8.59 6.98 -6.63
N GLU A 20 8.75 7.98 -5.76
CA GLU A 20 9.97 8.19 -4.95
C GLU A 20 10.22 7.03 -3.98
N LEU A 21 9.16 6.46 -3.42
CA LEU A 21 9.25 5.31 -2.51
C LEU A 21 9.43 3.97 -3.24
N GLU A 22 9.37 3.96 -4.58
CA GLU A 22 9.34 2.76 -5.42
C GLU A 22 8.21 1.81 -4.98
N LEU A 23 7.03 2.39 -4.73
CA LEU A 23 5.87 1.69 -4.20
C LEU A 23 4.69 1.80 -5.18
N PRO A 24 4.40 0.76 -5.99
CA PRO A 24 3.26 0.79 -6.88
C PRO A 24 1.94 0.89 -6.10
N GLY A 25 0.89 1.42 -6.75
CA GLY A 25 -0.42 1.62 -6.10
C GLY A 25 -1.02 0.33 -5.52
N TYR A 26 -0.78 -0.83 -6.15
CA TYR A 26 -1.19 -2.13 -5.59
C TYR A 26 -0.36 -2.52 -4.35
N GLY A 27 0.95 -2.25 -4.35
CA GLY A 27 1.80 -2.42 -3.18
C GLY A 27 1.34 -1.56 -2.00
N PHE A 28 1.00 -0.29 -2.26
CA PHE A 28 0.37 0.58 -1.26
C PHE A 28 -0.95 0.00 -0.74
N ALA A 29 -1.83 -0.44 -1.65
CA ALA A 29 -3.12 -1.03 -1.30
C ALA A 29 -2.95 -2.25 -0.38
N ARG A 30 -1.98 -3.12 -0.71
CA ARG A 30 -1.64 -4.32 0.06
C ARG A 30 -1.08 -3.97 1.45
N ILE A 31 -0.13 -3.04 1.53
CA ILE A 31 0.53 -2.67 2.80
C ILE A 31 -0.49 -2.06 3.78
N PHE A 32 -1.34 -1.16 3.30
CA PHE A 32 -2.25 -0.38 4.15
C PHE A 32 -3.69 -0.90 4.16
N GLY A 33 -3.96 -2.06 3.55
CA GLY A 33 -5.29 -2.68 3.54
C GLY A 33 -6.37 -1.85 2.85
N VAL A 34 -5.98 -1.02 1.87
CA VAL A 34 -6.91 -0.19 1.08
C VAL A 34 -7.34 -0.98 -0.16
N ARG A 35 -8.59 -0.81 -0.60
CA ARG A 35 -9.05 -1.45 -1.85
C ARG A 35 -8.27 -0.87 -3.05
N PRO A 36 -7.77 -1.71 -3.99
CA PRO A 36 -7.03 -1.21 -5.16
C PRO A 36 -7.80 -0.17 -5.99
N ASP A 37 -9.12 -0.33 -6.13
CA ASP A 37 -9.99 0.65 -6.81
C ASP A 37 -10.00 2.02 -6.12
N THR A 38 -10.01 2.04 -4.78
CA THR A 38 -9.92 3.28 -4.00
C THR A 38 -8.58 3.98 -4.25
N VAL A 39 -7.48 3.23 -4.26
CA VAL A 39 -6.15 3.79 -4.55
C VAL A 39 -6.09 4.33 -5.99
N ARG A 40 -6.67 3.61 -6.97
CA ARG A 40 -6.80 4.12 -8.35
C ARG A 40 -7.55 5.45 -8.41
N LYS A 41 -8.67 5.58 -7.71
CA LYS A 41 -9.45 6.82 -7.65
C LYS A 41 -8.66 7.97 -7.02
N TRP A 42 -7.90 7.70 -5.96
CA TRP A 42 -6.97 8.69 -5.38
C TRP A 42 -5.90 9.14 -6.38
N LEU A 43 -5.28 8.21 -7.09
CA LEU A 43 -4.23 8.49 -8.07
C LEU A 43 -4.74 9.25 -9.31
N ARG A 44 -6.04 9.18 -9.60
CA ARG A 44 -6.71 9.93 -10.68
C ARG A 44 -7.35 11.24 -10.22
N GLY A 45 -7.35 11.51 -8.91
CA GLY A 45 -8.04 12.68 -8.35
C GLY A 45 -9.57 12.57 -8.38
N GLU A 46 -10.10 11.36 -8.55
CA GLU A 46 -11.55 11.07 -8.55
C GLU A 46 -12.12 10.94 -7.12
N LEU A 47 -11.24 10.84 -6.11
CA LEU A 47 -11.62 10.73 -4.71
C LEU A 47 -10.60 11.47 -3.83
N ASP A 48 -11.09 12.13 -2.78
CA ASP A 48 -10.26 12.77 -1.76
C ASP A 48 -9.34 11.77 -1.06
N ILE A 49 -8.09 12.16 -0.86
CA ILE A 49 -7.08 11.38 -0.13
C ILE A 49 -7.22 11.67 1.37
N PRO A 50 -7.43 10.64 2.22
CA PRO A 50 -7.50 10.83 3.66
C PRO A 50 -6.18 11.39 4.25
N PRO A 51 -6.21 12.29 5.24
CA PRO A 51 -4.99 12.89 5.81
C PRO A 51 -3.99 11.89 6.39
N TRP A 52 -4.45 10.73 6.86
CA TRP A 52 -3.56 9.69 7.40
C TRP A 52 -2.60 9.14 6.33
N VAL A 53 -2.95 9.20 5.04
CA VAL A 53 -2.11 8.70 3.94
C VAL A 53 -0.79 9.46 3.89
N PHE A 54 -0.81 10.77 4.11
CA PHE A 54 0.40 11.59 4.19
C PHE A 54 1.31 11.10 5.33
N VAL A 55 0.75 10.93 6.53
CA VAL A 55 1.50 10.46 7.71
C VAL A 55 2.09 9.07 7.46
N ALA A 56 1.30 8.15 6.92
CA ALA A 56 1.73 6.79 6.63
C ALA A 56 2.90 6.76 5.62
N LEU A 57 2.82 7.53 4.55
CA LEU A 57 3.89 7.63 3.54
C LEU A 57 5.14 8.31 4.10
N SER A 58 5.00 9.34 4.94
CA SER A 58 6.14 9.99 5.61
C SER A 58 6.94 9.00 6.47
N LEU A 59 6.26 8.06 7.14
CA LEU A 59 6.92 7.03 7.96
C LEU A 59 7.74 6.04 7.12
N LEU A 60 7.43 5.86 5.84
CA LEU A 60 8.17 4.96 4.96
C LEU A 60 9.53 5.51 4.51
N TYR A 61 9.81 6.81 4.72
CA TYR A 61 11.15 7.38 4.47
C TYR A 61 12.16 7.03 5.56
N LEU A 62 11.73 6.47 6.69
CA LEU A 62 12.64 5.99 7.73
C LEU A 62 13.42 4.77 7.22
N ASP A 63 14.68 4.65 7.64
CA ASP A 63 15.53 3.54 7.23
C ASP A 63 14.91 2.19 7.63
N GLY A 64 14.92 1.24 6.70
CA GLY A 64 14.28 -0.07 6.85
C GLY A 64 12.74 -0.09 6.87
N ALA A 65 12.05 1.04 6.96
CA ALA A 65 10.59 1.07 7.18
C ALA A 65 9.79 0.46 6.01
N ARG A 66 10.25 0.64 4.76
CA ARG A 66 9.61 0.03 3.58
C ARG A 66 9.61 -1.50 3.64
N HIS A 67 10.77 -2.07 3.96
CA HIS A 67 10.92 -3.52 4.08
C HIS A 67 10.06 -4.05 5.23
N GLU A 68 10.11 -3.39 6.38
CA GLU A 68 9.33 -3.79 7.56
C GLU A 68 7.82 -3.69 7.31
N ALA A 69 7.34 -2.63 6.64
CA ALA A 69 5.93 -2.48 6.29
C ALA A 69 5.44 -3.62 5.38
N ARG A 70 6.23 -4.01 4.37
CA ARG A 70 5.92 -5.17 3.51
C ARG A 70 5.85 -6.47 4.32
N ARG A 71 6.83 -6.69 5.20
CA ARG A 71 6.92 -7.88 6.06
C ARG A 71 5.71 -7.99 7.00
N VAL A 72 5.40 -6.91 7.73
CA VAL A 72 4.29 -6.86 8.68
C VAL A 72 2.95 -6.97 7.97
N ALA A 73 2.77 -6.30 6.83
CA ALA A 73 1.56 -6.46 6.00
C ALA A 73 1.39 -7.92 5.56
N GLY A 74 2.47 -8.57 5.14
CA GLY A 74 2.47 -10.00 4.82
C GLY A 74 2.01 -10.87 5.99
N LEU A 75 2.51 -10.63 7.21
CA LEU A 75 2.08 -11.38 8.39
C LEU A 75 0.61 -11.10 8.79
N HIS A 76 0.08 -9.94 8.42
CA HIS A 76 -1.28 -9.54 8.76
C HIS A 76 -2.34 -10.08 7.79
N ILE A 77 -1.97 -10.30 6.52
CA ILE A 77 -2.90 -10.83 5.50
C ILE A 77 -3.18 -12.30 5.81
N LYS A 78 -4.46 -12.65 5.91
CA LYS A 78 -4.89 -14.05 6.17
C LYS A 78 -5.00 -14.89 4.91
N ARG A 79 -5.44 -14.30 3.79
CA ARG A 79 -5.66 -14.98 2.52
C ARG A 79 -5.66 -14.00 1.37
N ASP A 80 -5.28 -14.49 0.19
CA ASP A 80 -5.42 -13.78 -1.06
C ASP A 80 -6.68 -14.27 -1.79
N ASN A 81 -7.70 -13.41 -1.90
CA ASN A 81 -8.95 -13.75 -2.57
C ASN A 81 -8.83 -13.76 -4.10
N HIS A 82 -7.79 -13.13 -4.66
CA HIS A 82 -7.54 -13.14 -6.10
C HIS A 82 -6.92 -14.47 -6.54
N TYR A 83 -6.09 -15.07 -5.68
CA TYR A 83 -5.49 -16.40 -5.89
C TYR A 83 -5.90 -17.38 -4.78
N PRO A 84 -7.17 -17.81 -4.73
CA PRO A 84 -7.67 -18.67 -3.65
C PRO A 84 -6.95 -20.03 -3.58
N ASN A 85 -6.41 -20.49 -4.71
CA ASN A 85 -5.67 -21.75 -4.81
C ASN A 85 -4.33 -21.75 -4.06
N ARG A 86 -3.81 -20.58 -3.64
CA ARG A 86 -2.53 -20.46 -2.92
C ARG A 86 -2.63 -20.70 -1.40
N GLY A 87 -3.85 -20.75 -0.84
CA GLY A 87 -4.08 -21.03 0.58
C GLY A 87 -3.99 -19.81 1.52
N GLU A 88 -3.75 -20.07 2.80
CA GLU A 88 -3.59 -19.02 3.83
C GLU A 88 -2.27 -18.28 3.68
N PHE A 89 -2.30 -16.96 3.86
CA PHE A 89 -1.14 -16.09 3.71
C PHE A 89 -0.41 -15.91 5.08
N PRO A 90 0.93 -15.75 5.11
CA PRO A 90 1.85 -16.04 4.01
C PRO A 90 1.76 -17.51 3.64
N TYR A 91 1.76 -17.80 2.33
CA TYR A 91 1.42 -19.12 1.79
C TYR A 91 2.19 -20.22 2.51
N THR A 92 1.46 -21.04 3.27
CA THR A 92 2.04 -22.09 4.12
C THR A 92 2.58 -23.29 3.34
N LYS A 93 2.23 -23.38 2.05
CA LYS A 93 2.68 -24.42 1.11
C LYS A 93 3.48 -23.79 -0.03
N GLY A 94 4.75 -23.54 0.20
CA GLY A 94 5.69 -23.04 -0.80
C GLY A 94 6.83 -22.29 -0.13
N GLY A 95 7.95 -22.98 0.08
CA GLY A 95 9.12 -22.53 0.82
C GLY A 95 9.94 -21.42 0.15
N ASP A 96 9.34 -20.48 -0.55
CA ASP A 96 10.04 -19.37 -1.18
C ASP A 96 9.59 -18.04 -0.57
N PHE A 97 10.40 -17.58 0.39
CA PHE A 97 10.51 -16.19 0.81
C PHE A 97 11.09 -15.28 -0.29
N MET A 98 10.84 -15.57 -1.57
CA MET A 98 11.30 -14.73 -2.67
C MET A 98 10.15 -13.80 -3.08
N GLU A 99 10.36 -12.52 -2.78
CA GLU A 99 9.63 -11.40 -3.36
C GLU A 99 9.27 -11.70 -4.82
N GLY A 100 7.99 -11.97 -5.06
CA GLY A 100 7.45 -11.85 -6.41
C GLY A 100 7.69 -10.42 -6.85
N THR A 101 8.50 -10.27 -7.89
CA THR A 101 8.61 -9.05 -8.67
C THR A 101 7.21 -8.49 -8.88
N ASP A 102 7.02 -7.20 -8.58
CA ASP A 102 5.81 -6.43 -8.88
C ASP A 102 5.66 -6.25 -10.41
N ASP A 103 5.76 -7.33 -11.17
CA ASP A 103 5.50 -7.40 -12.60
C ASP A 103 4.13 -8.09 -12.75
N ASP A 104 3.08 -7.28 -12.77
CA ASP A 104 1.83 -7.63 -13.45
C ASP A 104 1.27 -6.34 -14.06
N GLU A 105 1.22 -6.34 -15.39
CA GLU A 105 0.62 -5.36 -16.31
C GLU A 105 -0.84 -4.97 -15.97
#